data_AF-A0A378Q326-F1
#
_entry.id   AF-A0A378Q326-F1
#
_cell.length_a   1.000
_cell.length_b   1.000
_cell.length_c   1.000
_cell.angle_alpha   90.00
_cell.angle_beta   90.00
_cell.angle_gamma   90.00
#
_symmetry.space_group_name_H-M   'P 1'
#
loop_
_entity.id
_entity.type
_entity.pdbx_description
1 polymer ?
#
loop_
_entity_poly.entity_id
_entity_poly.type
_entity_poly.pdbx_seq_one_letter_code
_entity_poly.pdbx_strand_id
1 'polypeptide(L)'
;MVGNMRYQSSQTKRQFLAGVACPKCGAIDKVVQVRIFSPDVDEYIECTACGHQERRPTREDLAALNQVVPTDGIGVGVVRFKT
;
A
#
# COMPACT_ATOMS: atom_id res chain seq x y z
N MET A 1 -34.56 -10.12 -6.37
CA MET A 1 -33.24 -9.67 -5.91
C MET A 1 -32.25 -9.90 -7.04
N VAL A 2 -32.06 -8.94 -7.95
CA VAL A 2 -31.03 -9.07 -8.99
C VAL A 2 -29.74 -8.54 -8.38
N GLY A 3 -28.95 -9.45 -7.80
CA GLY A 3 -27.65 -9.10 -7.27
C GLY A 3 -26.75 -8.63 -8.41
N ASN A 4 -26.26 -7.40 -8.31
CA ASN A 4 -25.23 -6.85 -9.19
C ASN A 4 -23.96 -7.73 -9.08
N MET A 5 -23.88 -8.78 -9.89
CA MET A 5 -22.67 -9.58 -10.06
C MET A 5 -21.63 -8.70 -10.74
N ARG A 6 -20.80 -8.01 -9.94
CA ARG A 6 -19.62 -7.34 -10.47
C ARG A 6 -18.68 -8.43 -10.96
N TYR A 7 -18.34 -8.38 -12.25
CA TYR A 7 -17.35 -9.29 -12.83
C TYR A 7 -16.01 -9.12 -12.09
N GLN A 8 -15.73 -10.06 -11.18
CA GLN A 8 -14.44 -10.19 -10.53
C GLN A 8 -13.58 -11.11 -11.40
N SER A 9 -12.87 -10.53 -12.38
CA SER A 9 -11.84 -11.30 -13.08
C SER A 9 -10.77 -11.74 -12.08
N SER A 10 -10.45 -13.04 -12.10
CA SER A 10 -9.32 -13.66 -11.41
C SER A 10 -7.98 -13.41 -12.12
N GLN A 11 -7.97 -12.53 -13.12
CA GLN A 11 -6.79 -12.14 -13.87
C GLN A 11 -6.01 -11.08 -13.09
N THR A 12 -4.68 -11.11 -13.21
CA THR A 12 -3.80 -10.08 -12.64
C THR A 12 -4.22 -8.69 -13.14
N LYS A 13 -4.49 -7.78 -12.20
CA LYS A 13 -4.92 -6.42 -12.52
C LYS A 13 -3.76 -5.45 -12.34
N ARG A 14 -3.58 -4.57 -13.32
CA ARG A 14 -2.63 -3.45 -13.26
C ARG A 14 -3.41 -2.14 -13.24
N GLN A 15 -3.21 -1.32 -12.22
CA GLN A 15 -3.88 -0.04 -12.04
C GLN A 15 -2.85 1.08 -11.93
N PHE A 16 -3.03 2.13 -12.73
CA PHE A 16 -2.18 3.31 -12.68
C PHE A 16 -2.52 4.19 -11.47
N LEU A 17 -1.49 4.73 -10.79
CA LEU A 17 -1.63 5.62 -9.64
C LEU A 17 -1.27 7.06 -10.04
N ALA A 18 -2.30 7.89 -10.23
CA ALA A 18 -2.12 9.31 -10.55
C ALA A 18 -1.72 10.12 -9.30
N GLY A 19 -0.81 11.08 -9.47
CA GLY A 19 -0.33 11.98 -8.43
C GLY A 19 0.67 11.36 -7.46
N VAL A 20 1.08 10.10 -7.67
CA VAL A 20 2.04 9.41 -6.81
C VAL A 20 3.46 9.62 -7.36
N ALA A 21 4.34 10.14 -6.52
CA ALA A 21 5.78 10.19 -6.78
C ALA A 21 6.44 8.87 -6.37
N CYS A 22 7.31 8.34 -7.22
CA CYS A 22 8.11 7.17 -6.88
C CYS A 22 9.06 7.51 -5.70
N PRO A 23 9.10 6.71 -4.61
CA PRO A 23 9.97 6.98 -3.48
C PRO A 23 11.47 6.86 -3.81
N LYS A 24 11.81 6.11 -4.88
CA LYS A 24 13.21 5.88 -5.27
C LYS A 24 13.76 6.94 -6.22
N CYS A 25 13.00 7.36 -7.22
CA CYS A 25 13.48 8.28 -8.27
C CYS A 25 12.74 9.62 -8.33
N GLY A 26 11.67 9.81 -7.54
CA GLY A 26 10.88 11.04 -7.52
C GLY A 26 9.98 11.26 -8.73
N ALA A 27 9.97 10.35 -9.71
CA ALA A 27 9.12 10.49 -10.89
C ALA A 27 7.63 10.41 -10.51
N ILE A 28 6.86 11.41 -10.92
CA ILE A 28 5.41 11.51 -10.71
C ILE A 28 4.71 10.76 -11.85
N ASP A 29 3.56 10.14 -11.56
CA ASP A 29 2.72 9.52 -12.59
C ASP A 29 3.44 8.39 -13.34
N LYS A 30 4.27 7.65 -12.60
CA LYS A 30 5.04 6.50 -13.11
C LYS A 30 4.91 5.27 -12.22
N VAL A 31 4.00 5.29 -11.23
CA VAL A 31 3.77 4.17 -10.32
C VAL A 31 2.52 3.41 -10.77
N VAL A 32 2.64 2.09 -10.87
CA VAL A 32 1.54 1.17 -11.17
C VAL A 32 1.38 0.19 -10.03
N GLN A 33 0.14 -0.05 -9.63
CA GLN A 33 -0.23 -1.09 -8.69
C GLN A 33 -0.54 -2.36 -9.46
N VAL A 34 0.07 -3.47 -9.06
CA VAL A 34 -0.19 -4.80 -9.60
C VAL A 34 -0.79 -5.67 -8.52
N ARG A 35 -1.96 -6.25 -8.81
CA ARG A 35 -2.67 -7.19 -7.94
C ARG A 35 -2.69 -8.55 -8.62
N ILE A 36 -2.01 -9.52 -8.03
CA ILE A 36 -2.04 -10.92 -8.42
C ILE A 36 -3.14 -11.61 -7.60
N PHE A 37 -3.98 -12.40 -8.26
CA PHE A 37 -5.06 -13.15 -7.60
C PHE A 37 -4.80 -14.66 -7.53
N SER A 38 -3.90 -15.18 -8.36
CA SER A 38 -3.60 -16.61 -8.49
C SER A 38 -2.12 -16.81 -8.82
N PRO A 39 -1.42 -17.81 -8.25
CA PRO A 39 -1.90 -18.80 -7.27
C PRO A 39 -2.08 -18.24 -5.85
N ASP A 40 -1.30 -17.22 -5.46
CA ASP A 40 -1.40 -16.55 -4.16
C ASP A 40 -1.77 -15.08 -4.37
N VAL A 41 -2.63 -14.55 -3.48
CA VAL A 41 -3.06 -13.15 -3.56
C VAL A 41 -1.92 -12.26 -3.09
N ASP A 42 -1.37 -11.47 -3.99
CA ASP A 42 -0.30 -10.53 -3.68
C ASP A 42 -0.51 -9.17 -4.34
N GLU A 43 -0.02 -8.13 -3.67
CA GLU A 43 -0.14 -6.74 -4.13
C GLU A 43 1.23 -6.07 -4.05
N TYR A 44 1.69 -5.54 -5.18
CA TYR A 44 2.93 -4.77 -5.24
C TYR A 44 2.75 -3.51 -6.07
N ILE A 45 3.64 -2.55 -5.85
CA ILE A 45 3.77 -1.36 -6.67
C ILE A 45 5.04 -1.47 -7.51
N GLU A 46 4.98 -1.00 -8.75
CA GLU A 46 6.09 -0.96 -9.68
C GLU A 46 6.22 0.45 -10.27
N CYS A 47 7.45 0.95 -10.39
CA CYS A 47 7.74 2.19 -11.09
C CYS A 47 8.20 1.92 -12.52
N THR A 48 7.47 2.43 -13.51
CA THR A 48 7.81 2.26 -14.93
C THR A 48 8.99 3.10 -15.39
N ALA A 49 9.45 4.07 -14.58
CA ALA A 49 10.59 4.92 -14.91
C ALA A 49 11.94 4.34 -14.46
N CYS A 50 11.99 3.74 -13.26
CA CYS A 50 13.24 3.21 -12.68
C CYS A 50 13.22 1.70 -12.42
N GLY A 51 12.11 1.02 -12.70
CA GLY A 51 11.95 -0.43 -12.49
C GLY A 51 11.83 -0.84 -11.02
N HIS A 52 11.67 0.12 -10.10
CA HIS A 52 11.55 -0.18 -8.68
C HIS A 52 10.27 -0.93 -8.37
N GLN A 53 10.35 -1.99 -7.56
CA GLN A 53 9.20 -2.78 -7.12
C GLN A 53 9.18 -2.89 -5.60
N GLU A 54 8.03 -2.64 -4.99
CA GLU A 54 7.82 -2.83 -3.55
C GLU A 54 6.56 -3.64 -3.33
N ARG A 55 6.68 -4.72 -2.55
CA ARG A 55 5.54 -5.48 -2.07
C ARG A 55 4.83 -4.68 -1.00
N ARG A 56 3.50 -4.57 -1.10
CA ARG A 56 2.70 -3.94 -0.06
C ARG A 56 2.52 -4.94 1.09
N PRO A 57 2.91 -4.62 2.32
CA PRO A 57 2.67 -5.50 3.47
C PRO A 57 1.18 -5.82 3.61
N THR A 58 0.85 -7.07 3.90
CA THR A 58 -0.55 -7.44 4.18
C THR A 58 -0.98 -6.91 5.55
N ARG A 59 -2.27 -7.00 5.87
CA ARG A 59 -2.78 -6.54 7.17
C ARG A 59 -2.13 -7.28 8.34
N GLU A 60 -1.82 -8.55 8.13
CA GLU A 60 -1.15 -9.42 9.08
C GLU A 60 0.30 -8.98 9.28
N ASP A 61 1.01 -8.65 8.18
CA ASP A 61 2.37 -8.10 8.23
C ASP A 61 2.41 -6.76 9.00
N LEU A 62 1.41 -5.90 8.79
CA LEU A 62 1.26 -4.63 9.52
C LEU A 62 0.96 -4.84 11.01
N ALA A 63 0.19 -5.88 11.36
CA ALA A 63 -0.09 -6.22 12.74
C ALA A 63 1.18 -6.70 13.47
N ALA A 64 2.07 -7.42 12.80
CA ALA A 64 3.36 -7.84 13.35
C ALA A 64 4.29 -6.64 13.61
N LEU A 65 4.32 -5.64 12.70
CA LEU A 65 5.13 -4.43 12.87
C LEU A 65 4.67 -3.56 14.05
N ASN A 66 3.37 -3.49 14.32
CA ASN A 66 2.83 -2.71 15.44
C ASN A 66 3.02 -3.37 16.82
N GLN A 67 3.47 -4.62 16.88
CA GLN A 67 3.75 -5.32 18.15
C GLN A 67 5.16 -5.08 18.68
N VAL A 68 5.99 -4.31 17.97
CA VAL A 68 7.23 -3.76 18.54
C VAL A 68 6.83 -2.63 19.48
N VAL A 69 6.46 -3.00 20.71
CA VAL A 69 6.29 -2.08 21.83
C VAL A 69 7.62 -1.33 21.99
N PRO A 70 7.65 0.01 21.86
CA PRO A 70 8.83 0.75 22.26
C PRO A 70 8.98 0.60 23.78
N THR A 71 9.98 -0.16 24.22
CA THR A 71 10.35 -0.35 25.63
C THR A 71 11.01 0.89 26.24
N ASP A 72 10.79 2.06 25.66
CA ASP A 72 11.63 3.24 25.89
C ASP A 72 10.73 4.46 26.13
N GLY A 73 9.81 4.36 27.10
CA GLY A 73 9.32 5.43 27.98
C GLY A 73 9.00 6.87 27.50
N ILE A 74 8.97 7.19 26.20
CA ILE A 74 8.80 8.56 25.70
C ILE A 74 7.38 8.70 25.16
N GLY A 75 6.48 8.98 26.11
CA GLY A 75 5.06 9.24 25.87
C GLY A 75 4.80 10.57 25.17
N VAL A 76 3.71 10.55 24.40
CA VAL A 76 3.11 11.60 23.58
C VAL A 76 3.02 12.97 24.28
N GLY A 77 3.42 14.04 23.60
CA GLY A 77 3.29 15.43 24.07
C GLY A 77 1.88 15.99 23.87
N VAL A 78 1.24 16.44 24.95
CA VAL A 78 -0.10 17.05 24.92
C VAL A 78 0.03 18.56 24.68
N VAL A 79 -0.47 19.05 23.55
CA VAL A 79 -0.50 20.51 23.26
C VAL A 79 -1.81 21.10 23.79
N ARG A 80 -1.72 22.08 24.70
CA ARG A 80 -2.87 22.85 25.18
C ARG A 80 -2.98 24.17 24.43
N PHE A 81 -4.10 24.37 23.75
CA PHE A 81 -4.46 25.66 23.16
C PHE A 81 -5.05 26.57 24.24
N LYS A 82 -4.53 27.79 24.34
CA LYS A 82 -5.05 28.82 25.24
C LYS A 82 -6.12 29.61 24.48
N THR A 83 -7.31 29.70 25.07
CA THR A 83 -8.44 30.53 24.59
C THR A 83 -8.11 32.01 24.72
#